data_AF-A0AAV4XIT8-F1
#
_entry.id   AF-A0AAV4XIT8-F1
#
_cell.length_a   1.000
_cell.length_b   1.000
_cell.length_c   1.000
_cell.angle_alpha   90.00
_cell.angle_beta   90.00
_cell.angle_gamma   90.00
#
_symmetry.space_group_name_H-M   'P 1'
#
loop_
_entity.id
_entity.type
_entity.pdbx_description
1 polymer ?
#
loop_
_entity_poly.entity_id
_entity_poly.type
_entity_poly.pdbx_seq_one_letter_code
_entity_poly.pdbx_strand_id
1 'polypeptide(L)'
;MSYLSLNQYLNEMEDFLRHGDGERAAEYLSIQHHHALSSKIYNSNHDTKVKKIFESPWDELVLFHIKCLHEMHKENYVEAFKSHFAVVQYPLKNAMI
;
A
#
# COMPACT_ATOMS: atom_id res chain seq x y z
N MET A 1 -1.96 18.71 -3.68
CA MET A 1 -2.85 17.67 -4.24
C MET A 1 -1.99 16.71 -5.04
N SER A 2 -2.06 15.40 -4.75
CA SER A 2 -1.36 14.38 -5.54
C SER A 2 -2.29 13.82 -6.61
N TYR A 3 -1.73 13.45 -7.75
CA TYR A 3 -2.45 12.84 -8.88
C TYR A 3 -1.90 11.46 -9.23
N LEU A 4 -1.09 10.86 -8.34
CA LEU A 4 -0.50 9.54 -8.57
C LEU A 4 -1.60 8.50 -8.74
N SER A 5 -1.59 7.80 -9.87
CA SER A 5 -2.53 6.71 -10.14
C SER A 5 -2.08 5.41 -9.49
N LEU A 6 -3.02 4.48 -9.26
CA LEU A 6 -2.70 3.15 -8.75
C LEU A 6 -1.58 2.48 -9.56
N ASN A 7 -1.65 2.48 -10.89
CA ASN A 7 -0.63 1.80 -11.70
C ASN A 7 0.77 2.42 -11.54
N GLN A 8 0.86 3.76 -11.44
CA GLN A 8 2.14 4.43 -11.20
C GLN A 8 2.69 4.06 -9.83
N TYR A 9 1.84 4.09 -8.79
CA TYR A 9 2.20 3.66 -7.45
C TYR A 9 2.71 2.21 -7.41
N LEU A 10 2.00 1.27 -8.05
CA LEU A 10 2.39 -0.15 -8.05
C LEU A 10 3.72 -0.35 -8.79
N ASN A 11 3.92 0.31 -9.93
CA ASN A 11 5.17 0.19 -10.69
C ASN A 11 6.38 0.77 -9.93
N GLU A 12 6.21 1.92 -9.27
CA GLU A 12 7.29 2.53 -8.46
C GLU A 12 7.62 1.66 -7.25
N MET A 13 6.60 1.14 -6.55
CA MET A 13 6.79 0.22 -5.44
C MET A 13 7.47 -1.09 -5.87
N GLU A 14 7.08 -1.67 -7.01
CA GLU A 14 7.75 -2.84 -7.60
C GLU A 14 9.22 -2.54 -7.91
N ASP A 15 9.52 -1.37 -8.46
CA ASP A 15 10.89 -0.96 -8.76
C ASP A 15 11.74 -0.85 -7.49
N PHE A 16 11.24 -0.23 -6.43
CA PHE A 16 11.94 -0.14 -5.15
C PHE A 16 12.21 -1.51 -4.55
N LEU A 17 11.20 -2.40 -4.53
CA LEU A 17 11.34 -3.75 -4.01
C LEU A 17 12.34 -4.58 -4.83
N ARG A 18 12.29 -4.51 -6.16
CA ARG A 18 13.22 -5.24 -7.05
C ARG A 18 14.67 -4.79 -6.89
N HIS A 19 14.91 -3.53 -6.55
CA HIS A 19 16.25 -2.98 -6.32
C HIS A 19 16.70 -3.04 -4.85
N GLY A 20 15.87 -3.56 -3.94
CA GLY A 20 16.18 -3.62 -2.52
C GLY A 20 16.20 -2.26 -1.82
N ASP A 21 15.53 -1.25 -2.38
CA ASP A 21 15.42 0.10 -1.82
C ASP A 21 14.32 0.14 -0.75
N GLY A 22 14.65 -0.40 0.43
CA GLY A 22 13.72 -0.51 1.55
C GLY A 22 13.28 0.84 2.13
N GLU A 23 14.09 1.89 2.00
CA GLU A 23 13.77 3.24 2.50
C GLU A 23 12.64 3.85 1.68
N ARG A 24 12.77 3.86 0.34
CA ARG A 24 11.70 4.37 -0.54
C ARG A 24 10.44 3.50 -0.48
N ALA A 25 10.61 2.19 -0.40
CA ALA A 25 9.47 1.28 -0.21
C ALA A 25 8.71 1.60 1.09
N ALA A 26 9.41 1.88 2.19
CA ALA A 26 8.79 2.28 3.45
C ALA A 26 8.11 3.66 3.37
N GLU A 27 8.71 4.64 2.68
CA GLU A 27 8.06 5.92 2.40
C GLU A 27 6.76 5.73 1.61
N TYR A 28 6.75 4.82 0.63
CA TYR A 28 5.56 4.52 -0.17
C TYR A 28 4.49 3.72 0.60
N LEU A 29 4.84 3.06 1.69
CA LEU A 29 3.88 2.45 2.62
C LEU A 29 3.39 3.43 3.70
N SER A 30 3.93 4.65 3.76
CA SER A 30 3.53 5.65 4.73
C SER A 30 2.27 6.41 4.29
N ILE A 31 1.29 6.51 5.19
CA ILE A 31 0.12 7.37 5.00
C ILE A 31 0.47 8.87 5.03
N GLN A 32 1.69 9.22 5.44
CA GLN A 32 2.18 10.61 5.43
C GLN A 32 2.72 11.03 4.06
N HIS A 33 2.98 10.06 3.17
CA HIS A 33 3.47 10.36 1.84
C HIS A 33 2.39 11.04 0.99
N HIS A 34 2.80 11.93 0.09
CA HIS A 34 1.88 12.79 -0.67
C HIS A 34 0.86 12.01 -1.52
N HIS A 35 1.16 10.76 -1.92
CA HIS A 35 0.24 9.89 -2.65
C HIS A 35 -1.03 9.55 -1.85
N ALA A 36 -0.99 9.60 -0.51
CA ALA A 36 -2.10 9.25 0.36
C ALA A 36 -3.32 10.17 0.16
N LEU A 37 -3.11 11.35 -0.45
CA LEU A 37 -4.16 12.31 -0.79
C LEU A 37 -4.74 12.09 -2.21
N SER A 38 -4.23 11.13 -2.97
CA SER A 38 -4.67 10.88 -4.35
C SER A 38 -5.87 9.95 -4.37
N SER A 39 -7.02 10.44 -4.84
CA SER A 39 -8.22 9.59 -5.03
C SER A 39 -8.07 8.59 -6.18
N LYS A 40 -6.96 8.66 -6.93
CA LYS A 40 -6.65 7.76 -8.05
C LYS A 40 -5.80 6.56 -7.63
N ILE A 41 -5.39 6.48 -6.36
CA ILE A 41 -4.54 5.41 -5.85
C ILE A 41 -5.30 4.12 -5.57
N TYR A 42 -6.64 4.15 -5.59
CA TYR A 42 -7.49 2.99 -5.50
C TYR A 42 -8.52 2.98 -6.65
N ASN A 43 -9.00 1.80 -7.01
CA ASN A 43 -10.08 1.58 -7.98
C ASN A 43 -10.76 0.24 -7.69
N SER A 44 -11.84 -0.10 -8.41
CA SER A 44 -12.61 -1.33 -8.17
C SER A 44 -11.84 -2.64 -8.37
N ASN A 45 -10.68 -2.61 -9.03
CA ASN A 45 -9.89 -3.80 -9.36
C ASN A 45 -8.48 -3.80 -8.72
N HIS A 46 -8.30 -3.06 -7.63
CA HIS A 46 -6.99 -2.94 -6.98
C HIS A 46 -6.48 -4.29 -6.46
N ASP A 47 -7.31 -5.14 -5.83
CA ASP A 47 -6.87 -6.47 -5.37
C ASP A 47 -6.27 -7.32 -6.50
N THR A 48 -6.91 -7.36 -7.67
CA THR A 48 -6.42 -8.12 -8.82
C THR A 48 -5.11 -7.56 -9.38
N LYS A 49 -4.98 -6.23 -9.41
CA LYS A 49 -3.76 -5.58 -9.93
C LYS A 49 -2.57 -5.79 -8.99
N VAL A 50 -2.77 -5.64 -7.69
CA VAL A 50 -1.74 -5.87 -6.67
C VAL A 50 -1.22 -7.30 -6.79
N LYS A 51 -2.11 -8.30 -6.77
CA LYS A 51 -1.74 -9.73 -6.86
C LYS A 51 -1.12 -10.16 -8.20
N LYS A 52 -1.25 -9.34 -9.24
CA LYS A 52 -0.62 -9.59 -10.54
C LYS A 52 0.84 -9.11 -10.56
N ILE A 53 1.16 -8.08 -9.78
CA ILE A 53 2.47 -7.42 -9.76
C ILE A 53 3.33 -7.96 -8.61
N PHE A 54 2.73 -8.16 -7.45
CA PHE A 54 3.42 -8.59 -6.25
C PHE A 54 3.09 -10.04 -5.91
N GLU A 55 4.08 -10.72 -5.37
CA GLU A 55 3.94 -12.03 -4.72
C GLU A 55 4.01 -11.86 -3.20
N SER A 56 3.65 -12.92 -2.47
CA SER A 56 3.85 -12.96 -1.02
C SER A 56 5.34 -12.78 -0.68
N PRO A 57 5.68 -11.91 0.28
CA PRO A 57 4.78 -11.27 1.25
C PRO A 57 4.31 -9.85 0.85
N TRP A 58 4.74 -9.33 -0.30
CA TRP A 58 4.52 -7.94 -0.70
C TRP A 58 3.08 -7.66 -1.16
N ASP A 59 2.42 -8.64 -1.75
CA ASP A 59 1.04 -8.53 -2.23
C ASP A 59 0.08 -8.13 -1.10
N GLU A 60 0.10 -8.84 0.02
CA GLU A 60 -0.74 -8.57 1.18
C GLU A 60 -0.41 -7.23 1.83
N LEU A 61 0.88 -6.92 1.99
CA LEU A 61 1.33 -5.67 2.60
C LEU A 61 0.83 -4.45 1.81
N VAL A 62 1.06 -4.45 0.49
CA VAL A 62 0.63 -3.36 -0.39
C VAL A 62 -0.89 -3.28 -0.46
N LEU A 63 -1.58 -4.43 -0.41
CA LEU A 63 -3.05 -4.48 -0.37
C LEU A 63 -3.61 -3.80 0.88
N PHE A 64 -3.04 -4.08 2.06
CA PHE A 64 -3.48 -3.45 3.31
C PHE A 64 -3.27 -1.93 3.26
N HIS A 65 -2.17 -1.45 2.68
CA HIS A 65 -1.94 -0.02 2.53
C HIS A 65 -2.97 0.65 1.61
N ILE A 66 -3.22 0.08 0.42
CA ILE A 66 -4.22 0.64 -0.52
C ILE A 66 -5.63 0.63 0.11
N LYS A 67 -5.97 -0.41 0.86
CA LYS A 67 -7.24 -0.48 1.62
C LYS A 67 -7.31 0.60 2.69
N CYS A 68 -6.21 0.85 3.41
CA CYS A 68 -6.13 1.95 4.36
C CYS A 68 -6.44 3.29 3.69
N LEU A 69 -5.77 3.60 2.58
CA LEU A 69 -5.98 4.87 1.84
C LEU A 69 -7.42 5.01 1.32
N HIS A 70 -8.00 3.92 0.81
CA HIS A 70 -9.39 3.89 0.33
C HIS A 70 -10.40 4.19 1.46
N GLU A 71 -10.24 3.55 2.61
CA GLU A 71 -11.14 3.78 3.75
C GLU A 71 -10.93 5.16 4.40
N MET A 72 -9.69 5.69 4.41
CA MET A 72 -9.44 7.09 4.80
C MET A 72 -10.20 8.07 3.91
N HIS A 73 -10.22 7.83 2.60
CA HIS A 73 -10.96 8.68 1.65
C HIS A 73 -12.48 8.59 1.78
N LYS A 74 -12.99 7.47 2.30
CA LYS A 74 -14.41 7.31 2.66
C LYS A 74 -14.74 7.89 4.04
N GLU A 75 -13.75 8.43 4.76
CA GLU A 75 -13.87 8.84 6.16
C GLU A 75 -14.26 7.69 7.11
N ASN A 76 -14.03 6.44 6.69
CA ASN A 76 -14.24 5.24 7.50
C ASN A 76 -12.99 4.92 8.32
N TYR A 77 -12.70 5.78 9.29
CA TYR A 77 -11.44 5.72 10.05
C TYR A 77 -11.26 4.44 10.88
N VAL A 78 -12.35 3.74 11.22
CA VAL A 78 -12.28 2.45 11.93
C VAL A 78 -11.67 1.37 11.04
N GLU A 79 -12.15 1.23 9.80
CA GLU A 79 -11.60 0.25 8.86
C GLU A 79 -10.23 0.67 8.32
N ALA A 80 -10.00 1.98 8.15
CA ALA A 80 -8.68 2.51 7.84
C ALA A 80 -7.66 2.14 8.92
N PHE A 81 -8.01 2.33 10.20
CA PHE A 81 -7.14 1.96 11.32
C PHE A 81 -6.82 0.46 11.35
N LYS A 82 -7.82 -0.41 11.13
CA LYS A 82 -7.59 -1.87 11.05
C LYS A 82 -6.61 -2.23 9.92
N SER A 83 -6.78 -1.61 8.75
CA SER A 83 -5.90 -1.83 7.60
C SER A 83 -4.48 -1.30 7.85
N HIS A 84 -4.35 -0.09 8.41
CA HIS A 84 -3.06 0.48 8.82
C HIS A 84 -2.36 -0.39 9.86
N PHE A 85 -3.09 -0.87 10.86
CA PHE A 85 -2.55 -1.77 11.88
C PHE A 85 -2.05 -3.08 11.26
N ALA A 86 -2.75 -3.61 10.24
CA ALA A 86 -2.28 -4.77 9.50
C ALA A 86 -0.94 -4.51 8.78
N VAL A 87 -0.76 -3.35 8.14
CA VAL A 87 0.54 -2.94 7.52
C VAL A 87 1.67 -2.96 8.55
N VAL A 88 1.46 -2.36 9.72
CA VAL A 88 2.49 -2.27 10.78
C VAL A 88 2.82 -3.64 11.39
N GLN A 89 1.82 -4.50 11.56
CA GLN A 89 2.03 -5.84 12.15
C GLN A 89 2.60 -6.85 11.15
N TYR A 90 2.49 -6.58 9.85
CA TYR A 90 2.84 -7.55 8.82
C TYR A 90 4.31 -8.00 8.84
N PRO A 91 5.31 -7.09 8.98
CA PRO A 91 6.70 -7.50 9.14
C PRO A 91 6.92 -8.35 10.40
N LEU A 92 6.20 -8.08 11.49
CA LEU A 92 6.34 -8.82 12.75
C LEU A 92 5.75 -10.23 12.67
N LYS A 93 4.65 -10.41 11.95
CA LYS A 93 4.05 -11.73 11.71
C LYS A 93 4.98 -12.65 10.92
N ASN A 94 5.66 -12.11 9.92
CA ASN A 94 6.55 -12.88 9.05
C ASN A 94 7.97 -13.04 9.61
N ALA A 95 8.40 -12.21 10.57
CA ALA A 95 9.70 -12.32 11.23
C ALA A 95 9.74 -13.37 12.36
N MET A 96 8.59 -13.92 12.77
CA MET A 96 8.48 -14.93 13.83
C MET A 96 8.54 -16.39 13.31
N ILE A 97 9.10 -16.63 12.13
CA ILE A 97 9.27 -17.97 11.53
C ILE A 97 10.75 -18.32 11.48
#